data_AF-A0AAI9E9Y4-F1
#
_entry.id   AF-A0AAI9E9Y4-F1
#
_cell.length_a   1.000
_cell.length_b   1.000
_cell.length_c   1.000
_cell.angle_alpha   90.00
_cell.angle_beta   90.00
_cell.angle_gamma   90.00
#
_symmetry.space_group_name_H-M   'P 1'
#
loop_
_entity.id
_entity.type
_entity.pdbx_description
1 polymer ?
#
loop_
_entity_poly.entity_id
_entity_poly.type
_entity_poly.pdbx_seq_one_letter_code
_entity_poly.pdbx_strand_id
1 'polypeptide(L)'
;MNEFARFSKRAVDYFFDRPARNDDTSPIWCLGRSYDSDYRPEKHDQTTALSTSAKSDSAASHADSAVVTQSEQKPDEQGEAGDDELVKSFDQVQLSKSMDEEDFGWPSEFLEDVESRIWLTYRSDFQPIAKSKDPAAASAMSFTTKLRNIANQGGFTSDSGWGCMIRTGQSLLANTILLHRLGRDWRKGQNEREHRDILSLFADTPEAPFSIHKFVEHGAQACGKYPGEWFGPNATARCIRALTDKYHEAGIRVYARHNDGDVYVDSLIATATQKDADDKFQPTLIVLGIRLGIEKVTPAYHAALMASLELPQSVGIAGGRPSSSHYFLGHQGDNFFYLDPHTTRPMLSPQPSAEDIESCHTRRIRKLSLTEMDPSMLLGFLIRSREDFEDWRKAVSEIPGKAIIHIHQKEGSYATGDERAGAVDEVETLDDTMDDDDADADNDDF
;
A
#
# COMPACT_ATOMS: atom_id res chain seq x y z
N MET A 1 7.03 33.02 6.82
CA MET A 1 8.07 32.69 5.82
C MET A 1 8.56 31.23 5.84
N ASN A 2 8.20 30.38 6.84
CA ASN A 2 8.68 28.99 6.92
C ASN A 2 7.77 27.91 6.28
N GLU A 3 6.49 28.19 5.99
CA GLU A 3 5.59 27.20 5.37
C GLU A 3 5.80 27.06 3.87
N PHE A 4 6.02 28.18 3.17
CA PHE A 4 6.25 28.18 1.73
C PHE A 4 7.59 27.51 1.35
N ALA A 5 8.60 27.62 2.20
CA ALA A 5 9.88 26.91 2.07
C ALA A 5 9.74 25.40 2.31
N ARG A 6 8.88 24.98 3.27
CA ARG A 6 8.57 23.56 3.51
C ARG A 6 7.74 22.95 2.38
N PHE A 7 6.80 23.72 1.84
CA PHE A 7 5.95 23.31 0.73
C PHE A 7 6.74 23.22 -0.58
N SER A 8 7.60 24.21 -0.87
CA SER A 8 8.50 24.17 -2.02
C SER A 8 9.56 23.08 -1.91
N LYS A 9 10.13 22.83 -0.72
CA LYS A 9 11.04 21.69 -0.52
C LYS A 9 10.32 20.35 -0.74
N ARG A 10 9.12 20.16 -0.19
CA ARG A 10 8.31 18.96 -0.43
C ARG A 10 7.88 18.81 -1.89
N ALA A 11 7.56 19.90 -2.58
CA ALA A 11 7.23 19.88 -4.00
C ALA A 11 8.48 19.56 -4.85
N VAL A 12 9.63 20.12 -4.52
CA VAL A 12 10.91 19.80 -5.18
C VAL A 12 11.33 18.36 -4.91
N ASP A 13 11.16 17.83 -3.69
CA ASP A 13 11.41 16.43 -3.36
C ASP A 13 10.36 15.50 -4.01
N TYR A 14 9.14 15.98 -4.28
CA TYR A 14 8.11 15.25 -5.03
C TYR A 14 8.43 15.19 -6.54
N PHE A 15 9.05 16.24 -7.10
CA PHE A 15 9.52 16.28 -8.49
C PHE A 15 10.91 15.63 -8.66
N PHE A 16 11.74 15.60 -7.62
CA PHE A 16 13.06 14.96 -7.56
C PHE A 16 13.11 13.96 -6.39
N ASP A 17 12.31 12.91 -6.47
CA ASP A 17 12.38 11.76 -5.54
C ASP A 17 13.73 11.04 -5.77
N ARG A 18 14.78 11.50 -5.08
CA ARG A 18 16.14 10.95 -5.24
C ARG A 18 16.14 9.46 -4.86
N PRO A 19 16.79 8.57 -5.64
CA PRO A 19 16.89 7.16 -5.29
C PRO A 19 17.44 6.98 -3.88
N ALA A 20 16.77 6.14 -3.09
CA ALA A 20 17.18 5.87 -1.72
C ALA A 20 18.48 5.06 -1.69
N ARG A 21 19.45 5.48 -0.87
CA ARG A 21 20.69 4.76 -0.62
C ARG A 21 20.58 3.85 0.61
N ASN A 22 21.35 2.77 0.60
CA ASN A 22 21.53 1.93 1.76
C ASN A 22 22.68 2.46 2.63
N ASP A 23 22.34 3.35 3.57
CA ASP A 23 23.32 4.00 4.45
C ASP A 23 23.23 3.48 5.91
N ASP A 24 22.34 2.54 6.20
CA ASP A 24 22.07 2.00 7.55
C ASP A 24 22.56 0.56 7.64
N THR A 25 23.23 0.18 8.73
CA THR A 25 23.76 -1.18 8.93
C THR A 25 22.75 -2.15 9.56
N SER A 26 21.58 -1.65 9.97
CA SER A 26 20.52 -2.46 10.56
C SER A 26 20.01 -3.52 9.57
N PRO A 27 19.56 -4.69 10.05
CA PRO A 27 18.93 -5.69 9.19
C PRO A 27 17.78 -5.10 8.38
N ILE A 28 17.68 -5.54 7.13
CA ILE A 28 16.61 -5.15 6.21
C ILE A 28 15.53 -6.21 6.30
N TRP A 29 14.30 -5.83 6.64
CA TRP A 29 13.16 -6.74 6.67
C TRP A 29 12.22 -6.46 5.51
N CYS A 30 11.73 -7.53 4.87
CA CYS A 30 10.70 -7.49 3.83
C CYS A 30 9.77 -8.70 4.01
N LEU A 31 8.51 -8.46 4.36
CA LEU A 31 7.45 -9.48 4.51
C LEU A 31 7.96 -10.77 5.18
N GLY A 32 8.46 -10.64 6.40
CA GLY A 32 8.95 -11.74 7.23
C GLY A 32 10.34 -12.30 6.89
N ARG A 33 11.05 -11.74 5.90
CA ARG A 33 12.41 -12.15 5.54
C ARG A 33 13.43 -11.06 5.90
N SER A 34 14.52 -11.45 6.53
CA SER A 34 15.67 -10.59 6.83
C SER A 34 16.75 -10.68 5.75
N TYR A 35 17.40 -9.56 5.47
CA TYR A 35 18.58 -9.44 4.61
C TYR A 35 19.66 -8.66 5.34
N ASP A 36 20.92 -9.05 5.15
CA ASP A 36 22.07 -8.35 5.71
C ASP A 36 22.35 -7.06 4.93
N SER A 37 22.47 -5.95 5.65
CA SER A 37 22.75 -4.65 5.04
C SER A 37 24.22 -4.49 4.60
N ASP A 38 25.13 -5.19 5.29
CA ASP A 38 26.56 -5.20 5.01
C ASP A 38 26.90 -6.06 3.77
N TYR A 39 26.25 -5.81 2.64
CA TYR A 39 26.63 -6.43 1.38
C TYR A 39 27.92 -5.81 0.87
N ARG A 40 29.04 -6.53 1.04
CA ARG A 40 30.25 -6.32 0.24
C ARG A 40 30.19 -7.28 -0.93
N PRO A 41 30.16 -6.81 -2.19
CA PRO A 41 30.34 -7.73 -3.30
C PRO A 41 31.67 -8.44 -3.09
N GLU A 42 31.66 -9.78 -2.99
CA GLU A 42 32.89 -10.54 -3.01
C GLU A 42 33.60 -10.17 -4.31
N LYS A 43 34.69 -9.41 -4.20
CA LYS A 43 35.63 -9.28 -5.30
C LYS A 43 36.09 -10.70 -5.58
N HIS A 44 35.59 -11.30 -6.65
CA HIS A 44 36.24 -12.43 -7.27
C HIS A 44 37.66 -11.97 -7.58
N ASP A 45 38.59 -12.33 -6.70
CA ASP A 45 40.02 -12.16 -6.88
C ASP A 45 40.39 -13.00 -8.10
N GLN A 46 40.31 -12.39 -9.29
CA GLN A 46 40.99 -12.90 -10.47
C GLN A 46 42.48 -12.79 -10.19
N THR A 47 42.98 -13.80 -9.49
CA THR A 47 44.39 -14.17 -9.45
C THR A 47 44.80 -14.43 -10.90
N THR A 48 45.26 -13.36 -11.56
CA THR A 48 45.90 -13.43 -12.86
C THR A 48 47.27 -14.07 -12.67
N ALA A 49 47.28 -15.40 -12.73
CA ALA A 49 48.50 -16.15 -12.93
C ALA A 49 49.12 -15.76 -14.29
N LEU A 50 50.41 -15.49 -14.26
CA LEU A 50 51.22 -15.05 -15.40
C LEU A 50 51.06 -15.96 -16.63
N SER A 51 50.95 -15.36 -17.80
CA SER A 51 51.59 -15.92 -19.00
C SER A 51 52.26 -14.82 -19.82
N THR A 52 53.46 -15.16 -20.26
CA THR A 52 54.49 -14.34 -20.87
C THR A 52 54.26 -14.11 -22.37
N SER A 53 54.52 -12.88 -22.81
CA SER A 53 55.12 -12.46 -24.08
C SER A 53 54.68 -13.14 -25.39
N ALA A 54 54.07 -12.35 -26.28
CA ALA A 54 54.50 -12.24 -27.67
C ALA A 54 54.13 -10.85 -28.23
N LYS A 55 55.14 -10.13 -28.72
CA LYS A 55 55.01 -8.89 -29.47
C LYS A 55 54.57 -9.19 -30.90
N SER A 56 53.66 -8.39 -31.45
CA SER A 56 53.64 -8.11 -32.89
C SER A 56 53.11 -6.70 -33.14
N ASP A 57 53.99 -5.84 -33.63
CA ASP A 57 53.70 -4.53 -34.20
C ASP A 57 52.92 -4.67 -35.52
N SER A 58 51.90 -3.84 -35.72
CA SER A 58 51.63 -3.25 -37.04
C SER A 58 50.68 -2.05 -36.96
N ALA A 59 51.29 -0.88 -37.14
CA ALA A 59 50.92 0.23 -38.03
C ALA A 59 49.45 0.70 -38.18
N ALA A 60 49.35 2.03 -38.10
CA ALA A 60 48.20 2.87 -38.33
C ALA A 60 47.57 2.76 -39.72
N SER A 61 46.25 3.01 -39.78
CA SER A 61 45.60 3.58 -40.96
C SER A 61 44.41 4.46 -40.57
N HIS A 62 44.57 5.77 -40.80
CA HIS A 62 43.50 6.75 -40.95
C HIS A 62 42.75 6.53 -42.27
N ALA A 63 41.41 6.63 -42.23
CA ALA A 63 40.50 7.08 -43.30
C ALA A 63 39.08 6.96 -42.69
N ASP A 64 38.38 8.02 -42.27
CA ASP A 64 37.79 9.12 -43.04
C ASP A 64 36.74 8.64 -44.06
N SER A 65 35.46 8.83 -43.72
CA SER A 65 34.35 9.03 -44.66
C SER A 65 33.09 9.44 -43.89
N ALA A 66 32.86 10.74 -43.88
CA ALA A 66 31.59 11.38 -43.62
C ALA A 66 30.58 11.07 -44.74
N VAL A 67 29.32 10.83 -44.39
CA VAL A 67 28.18 11.16 -45.27
C VAL A 67 27.17 11.94 -44.46
N VAL A 68 27.05 13.20 -44.87
CA VAL A 68 26.08 14.21 -44.48
C VAL A 68 24.80 13.98 -45.29
N THR A 69 23.65 13.92 -44.62
CA THR A 69 22.40 14.43 -45.20
C THR A 69 21.61 15.12 -44.10
N GLN A 70 21.64 16.46 -44.16
CA GLN A 70 20.68 17.34 -43.52
C GLN A 70 19.40 17.39 -44.37
N SER A 71 18.25 17.49 -43.71
CA SER A 71 17.10 18.22 -44.23
C SER A 71 16.31 18.77 -43.05
N GLU A 72 16.49 20.06 -42.82
CA GLU A 72 15.65 20.91 -41.98
C GLU A 72 14.30 21.12 -42.66
N GLN A 73 13.21 21.08 -41.89
CA GLN A 73 12.00 21.88 -42.15
C GLN A 73 11.17 21.99 -40.85
N LYS A 74 11.04 23.22 -40.36
CA LYS A 74 9.97 23.79 -39.49
C LYS A 74 9.38 24.99 -40.28
N PRO A 75 8.24 25.59 -39.92
CA PRO A 75 7.42 25.42 -38.70
C PRO A 75 5.90 25.26 -38.97
N ASP A 76 5.12 24.95 -37.92
CA ASP A 76 4.04 25.85 -37.48
C ASP A 76 3.43 25.42 -36.13
N GLU A 77 3.12 26.43 -35.34
CA GLU A 77 2.56 26.40 -33.98
C GLU A 77 1.05 26.09 -33.98
N GLN A 78 0.59 25.23 -33.06
CA GLN A 78 -0.71 25.36 -32.40
C GLN A 78 -0.90 24.33 -31.26
N GLY A 79 -1.15 24.84 -30.04
CA GLY A 79 -2.06 24.22 -29.06
C GLY A 79 -1.48 23.25 -28.03
N GLU A 80 -1.04 23.78 -26.89
CA GLU A 80 -0.73 23.05 -25.66
C GLU A 80 -1.97 22.38 -25.03
N ALA A 81 -1.87 21.08 -24.73
CA ALA A 81 -2.35 20.43 -23.50
C ALA A 81 -2.11 18.91 -23.61
N GLY A 82 -1.05 18.38 -22.97
CA GLY A 82 -0.88 16.91 -22.89
C GLY A 82 0.51 16.36 -22.50
N ASP A 83 1.55 17.19 -22.36
CA ASP A 83 2.93 16.66 -22.26
C ASP A 83 3.40 16.24 -20.86
N ASP A 84 2.70 16.61 -19.77
CA ASP A 84 3.22 16.38 -18.41
C ASP A 84 3.06 14.93 -17.90
N GLU A 85 2.38 14.05 -18.66
CA GLU A 85 2.11 12.65 -18.28
C GLU A 85 3.00 11.65 -19.03
N LEU A 86 3.31 11.92 -20.30
CA LEU A 86 4.25 11.15 -21.13
C LEU A 86 5.71 11.29 -20.66
N VAL A 87 6.08 12.44 -20.12
CA VAL A 87 7.42 12.68 -19.57
C VAL A 87 7.66 11.82 -18.32
N LYS A 88 6.63 11.58 -17.50
CA LYS A 88 6.76 10.78 -16.25
C LYS A 88 6.93 9.28 -16.51
N SER A 89 6.26 8.72 -17.51
CA SER A 89 6.41 7.31 -17.88
C SER A 89 7.75 7.04 -18.57
N PHE A 90 8.20 7.97 -19.42
CA PHE A 90 9.50 7.89 -20.08
C PHE A 90 10.67 8.03 -19.08
N ASP A 91 10.56 8.97 -18.13
CA ASP A 91 11.55 9.15 -17.06
C ASP A 91 11.66 7.91 -16.16
N GLN A 92 10.56 7.20 -15.86
CA GLN A 92 10.62 6.01 -15.02
C GLN A 92 11.31 4.82 -15.71
N VAL A 93 11.13 4.66 -17.03
CA VAL A 93 11.79 3.61 -17.83
C VAL A 93 13.27 3.93 -18.08
N GLN A 94 13.62 5.21 -18.23
CA GLN A 94 15.03 5.62 -18.26
C GLN A 94 15.68 5.48 -16.88
N LEU A 95 14.95 5.78 -15.80
CA LEU A 95 15.46 5.67 -14.43
C LEU A 95 15.67 4.21 -14.00
N SER A 96 14.78 3.29 -14.39
CA SER A 96 14.99 1.86 -14.10
C SER A 96 16.25 1.32 -14.77
N LYS A 97 16.55 1.75 -16.01
CA LYS A 97 17.83 1.44 -16.69
C LYS A 97 19.04 2.07 -16.01
N SER A 98 18.95 3.31 -15.52
CA SER A 98 20.08 3.93 -14.80
C SER A 98 20.31 3.36 -13.40
N MET A 99 19.28 2.76 -12.77
CA MET A 99 19.41 2.11 -11.47
C MET A 99 20.23 0.81 -11.52
N ASP A 100 20.32 0.15 -12.67
CA ASP A 100 21.22 -1.00 -12.86
C ASP A 100 22.70 -0.56 -12.98
N GLU A 101 22.97 0.72 -13.24
CA GLU A 101 24.32 1.27 -13.42
C GLU A 101 24.88 1.99 -12.17
N GLU A 102 24.03 2.50 -11.28
CA GLU A 102 24.44 3.12 -10.00
C GLU A 102 24.24 2.17 -8.80
N ASP A 103 25.34 1.76 -8.17
CA ASP A 103 25.30 0.95 -6.94
C ASP A 103 24.86 1.80 -5.73
N PHE A 104 23.58 1.68 -5.37
CA PHE A 104 23.00 2.34 -4.19
C PHE A 104 23.23 1.56 -2.88
N GLY A 105 24.02 0.48 -2.90
CA GLY A 105 24.40 -0.31 -1.73
C GLY A 105 23.36 -1.33 -1.26
N TRP A 106 22.32 -1.59 -2.05
CA TRP A 106 21.26 -2.54 -1.68
C TRP A 106 21.65 -3.99 -2.03
N PRO A 107 21.39 -4.97 -1.15
CA PRO A 107 21.58 -6.38 -1.49
C PRO A 107 20.74 -6.79 -2.69
N SER A 108 21.30 -7.54 -3.65
CA SER A 108 20.61 -7.95 -4.88
C SER A 108 19.36 -8.78 -4.58
N GLU A 109 19.45 -9.70 -3.63
CA GLU A 109 18.33 -10.56 -3.22
C GLU A 109 17.15 -9.75 -2.65
N PHE A 110 17.45 -8.67 -1.92
CA PHE A 110 16.44 -7.75 -1.42
C PHE A 110 15.76 -6.98 -2.56
N LEU A 111 16.55 -6.45 -3.49
CA LEU A 111 16.00 -5.72 -4.65
C LEU A 111 15.12 -6.62 -5.52
N GLU A 112 15.52 -7.87 -5.76
CA GLU A 112 14.72 -8.86 -6.49
C GLU A 112 13.41 -9.19 -5.77
N ASP A 113 13.43 -9.24 -4.44
CA ASP A 113 12.24 -9.49 -3.64
C ASP A 113 11.23 -8.34 -3.70
N VAL A 114 11.72 -7.09 -3.56
CA VAL A 114 10.91 -5.88 -3.72
C VAL A 114 10.34 -5.80 -5.13
N GLU A 115 11.16 -6.02 -6.15
CA GLU A 115 10.73 -6.01 -7.55
C GLU A 115 9.67 -7.07 -7.85
N SER A 116 9.67 -8.18 -7.10
CA SER A 116 8.68 -9.24 -7.25
C SER A 116 7.34 -8.94 -6.57
N ARG A 117 7.22 -7.88 -5.78
CA ARG A 117 5.96 -7.54 -5.11
C ARG A 117 5.02 -6.83 -6.09
N ILE A 118 3.78 -7.30 -6.17
CA ILE A 118 2.77 -6.68 -7.02
C ILE A 118 2.49 -5.25 -6.52
N TRP A 119 2.66 -4.28 -7.41
CA TRP A 119 2.47 -2.86 -7.20
C TRP A 119 1.36 -2.34 -8.10
N LEU A 120 0.17 -2.11 -7.52
CA LEU A 120 -0.96 -1.54 -8.23
C LEU A 120 -1.02 -0.02 -8.00
N THR A 121 -1.05 0.74 -9.09
CA THR A 121 -1.05 2.21 -9.08
C THR A 121 -2.38 2.76 -9.59
N TYR A 122 -2.52 4.08 -9.62
CA TYR A 122 -3.58 4.73 -10.39
C TYR A 122 -3.59 4.28 -11.83
N ARG A 123 -4.79 4.19 -12.39
CA ARG A 123 -5.02 3.79 -13.77
C ARG A 123 -5.92 4.79 -14.49
N SER A 124 -5.78 4.86 -15.81
CA SER A 124 -6.63 5.65 -16.73
C SER A 124 -7.21 4.76 -17.81
N ASP A 125 -8.17 5.29 -18.56
CA ASP A 125 -8.75 4.68 -19.76
C ASP A 125 -9.49 3.36 -19.53
N PHE A 126 -9.85 3.06 -18.28
CA PHE A 126 -10.73 1.96 -17.95
C PHE A 126 -12.20 2.30 -18.25
N GLN A 127 -13.04 1.27 -18.36
CA GLN A 127 -14.48 1.43 -18.60
C GLN A 127 -15.11 2.37 -17.55
N PRO A 128 -15.95 3.36 -17.95
CA PRO A 128 -16.43 4.38 -17.02
C PRO A 128 -17.15 3.81 -15.79
N ILE A 129 -16.73 4.26 -14.60
CA ILE A 129 -17.46 4.04 -13.34
C ILE A 129 -18.50 5.15 -13.20
N ALA A 130 -19.78 4.78 -13.11
CA ALA A 130 -20.88 5.73 -13.00
C ALA A 130 -20.75 6.60 -11.74
N LYS A 131 -21.03 7.90 -11.87
CA LYS A 131 -21.12 8.80 -10.71
C LYS A 131 -22.35 8.45 -9.87
N SER A 132 -22.24 8.63 -8.56
CA SER A 132 -23.40 8.49 -7.67
C SER A 132 -24.45 9.56 -8.00
N LYS A 133 -25.73 9.18 -7.93
CA LYS A 133 -26.87 10.10 -8.03
C LYS A 133 -27.22 10.75 -6.70
N ASP A 134 -26.55 10.33 -5.62
CA ASP A 134 -26.74 10.87 -4.27
C ASP A 134 -26.12 12.29 -4.18
N PRO A 135 -26.89 13.33 -3.79
CA PRO A 135 -26.38 14.67 -3.57
C PRO A 135 -25.20 14.75 -2.58
N ALA A 136 -25.13 13.83 -1.61
CA ALA A 136 -24.04 13.78 -0.64
C ALA A 136 -22.69 13.36 -1.26
N ALA A 137 -22.69 12.61 -2.35
CA ALA A 137 -21.47 12.16 -3.01
C ALA A 137 -20.72 13.33 -3.68
N ALA A 138 -21.46 14.33 -4.18
CA ALA A 138 -20.86 15.52 -4.80
C ALA A 138 -20.14 16.40 -3.78
N SER A 139 -20.62 16.48 -2.54
CA SER A 139 -19.98 17.29 -1.50
C SER A 139 -18.73 16.60 -0.92
N ALA A 140 -18.74 15.26 -0.79
CA ALA A 140 -17.67 14.45 -0.20
C ALA A 140 -16.41 14.27 -1.09
N MET A 141 -16.49 14.53 -2.40
CA MET A 141 -15.31 14.52 -3.27
C MET A 141 -14.29 15.62 -2.90
N SER A 142 -13.00 15.28 -2.95
CA SER A 142 -11.91 16.25 -2.74
C SER A 142 -11.94 17.35 -3.81
N PHE A 143 -11.46 18.55 -3.47
CA PHE A 143 -11.37 19.66 -4.43
C PHE A 143 -10.54 19.30 -5.67
N THR A 144 -9.43 18.59 -5.48
CA THR A 144 -8.57 18.13 -6.58
C THR A 144 -9.30 17.14 -7.49
N THR A 145 -10.06 16.22 -6.91
CA THR A 145 -10.89 15.24 -7.64
C THR A 145 -11.99 15.94 -8.44
N LYS A 146 -12.62 16.97 -7.86
CA LYS A 146 -13.63 17.79 -8.54
C LYS A 146 -13.02 18.49 -9.76
N LEU A 147 -11.87 19.16 -9.59
CA LEU A 147 -11.19 19.92 -10.64
C LEU A 147 -10.79 19.02 -11.83
N ARG A 148 -10.22 17.83 -11.56
CA ARG A 148 -9.83 16.87 -12.61
C ARG A 148 -11.01 16.29 -13.38
N ASN A 149 -12.21 16.26 -12.80
CA ASN A 149 -13.39 15.64 -13.40
C ASN A 149 -14.43 16.64 -13.93
N ILE A 150 -14.09 17.93 -14.05
CA ILE A 150 -15.00 18.96 -14.58
C ILE A 150 -15.41 18.67 -16.04
N ALA A 151 -14.50 18.11 -16.85
CA ALA A 151 -14.76 17.84 -18.27
C ALA A 151 -15.48 16.50 -18.55
N ASN A 152 -15.54 15.58 -17.58
CA ASN A 152 -16.09 14.23 -17.79
C ASN A 152 -17.53 14.11 -17.27
N GLN A 153 -18.50 14.25 -18.18
CA GLN A 153 -19.93 14.06 -17.87
C GLN A 153 -20.33 12.57 -17.77
N GLY A 154 -19.55 11.66 -18.36
CA GLY A 154 -19.89 10.24 -18.54
C GLY A 154 -19.52 9.25 -17.42
N GLY A 155 -18.88 9.70 -16.34
CA GLY A 155 -18.36 8.82 -15.27
C GLY A 155 -16.87 9.07 -14.98
N PHE A 156 -16.28 8.25 -14.11
CA PHE A 156 -14.84 8.24 -13.87
C PHE A 156 -14.18 7.19 -14.77
N THR A 157 -13.23 7.61 -15.60
CA THR A 157 -12.35 6.73 -16.40
C THR A 157 -10.93 6.65 -15.85
N SER A 158 -10.69 7.31 -14.71
CA SER A 158 -9.44 7.24 -13.96
C SER A 158 -9.70 7.32 -12.46
N ASP A 159 -8.91 6.59 -11.68
CA ASP A 159 -8.94 6.64 -10.22
C ASP A 159 -7.91 7.62 -9.61
N SER A 160 -7.22 8.36 -10.47
CA SER A 160 -6.22 9.36 -10.09
C SER A 160 -6.77 10.40 -9.12
N GLY A 161 -6.16 10.49 -7.94
CA GLY A 161 -6.52 11.46 -6.89
C GLY A 161 -7.63 11.02 -5.94
N TRP A 162 -8.19 9.80 -6.09
CA TRP A 162 -9.17 9.28 -5.12
C TRP A 162 -9.02 7.79 -4.82
N GLY A 163 -8.50 6.98 -5.74
CA GLY A 163 -8.39 5.52 -5.61
C GLY A 163 -7.23 5.00 -4.75
N CYS A 164 -6.41 5.85 -4.10
CA CYS A 164 -5.10 5.42 -3.57
C CYS A 164 -5.23 4.29 -2.55
N MET A 165 -6.17 4.40 -1.61
CA MET A 165 -6.40 3.35 -0.61
C MET A 165 -6.97 2.06 -1.22
N ILE A 166 -7.74 2.16 -2.31
CA ILE A 166 -8.18 0.97 -3.04
C ILE A 166 -6.96 0.29 -3.67
N ARG A 167 -6.07 1.03 -4.32
CA ARG A 167 -4.86 0.49 -4.95
C ARG A 167 -3.88 -0.17 -3.97
N THR A 168 -3.71 0.40 -2.78
CA THR A 168 -2.88 -0.21 -1.73
C THR A 168 -3.56 -1.42 -1.09
N GLY A 169 -4.89 -1.39 -0.92
CA GLY A 169 -5.67 -2.56 -0.52
C GLY A 169 -5.64 -3.69 -1.55
N GLN A 170 -5.73 -3.36 -2.84
CA GLN A 170 -5.54 -4.31 -3.93
C GLN A 170 -4.11 -4.87 -3.94
N SER A 171 -3.09 -4.04 -3.70
CA SER A 171 -1.69 -4.50 -3.60
C SER A 171 -1.51 -5.48 -2.44
N LEU A 172 -2.10 -5.21 -1.27
CA LEU A 172 -2.09 -6.12 -0.12
C LEU A 172 -2.76 -7.47 -0.46
N LEU A 173 -3.95 -7.43 -1.09
CA LEU A 173 -4.66 -8.65 -1.49
C LEU A 173 -3.92 -9.41 -2.61
N ALA A 174 -3.39 -8.71 -3.62
CA ALA A 174 -2.66 -9.31 -4.73
C ALA A 174 -1.40 -10.02 -4.25
N ASN A 175 -0.62 -9.38 -3.37
CA ASN A 175 0.55 -10.01 -2.75
C ASN A 175 0.16 -11.17 -1.83
N THR A 176 -1.00 -11.12 -1.16
CA THR A 176 -1.52 -12.28 -0.41
C THR A 176 -1.77 -13.47 -1.34
N ILE A 177 -2.46 -13.26 -2.47
CA ILE A 177 -2.76 -14.32 -3.44
C ILE A 177 -1.46 -14.84 -4.08
N LEU A 178 -0.52 -13.95 -4.41
CA LEU A 178 0.81 -14.29 -4.91
C LEU A 178 1.55 -15.20 -3.93
N LEU A 179 1.65 -14.78 -2.66
CA LEU A 179 2.31 -15.57 -1.62
C LEU A 179 1.58 -16.91 -1.39
N HIS A 180 0.25 -16.92 -1.45
CA HIS A 180 -0.53 -18.14 -1.30
C HIS A 180 -0.24 -19.15 -2.42
N ARG A 181 -0.32 -18.71 -3.69
CA ARG A 181 -0.25 -19.58 -4.87
C ARG A 181 1.19 -19.92 -5.31
N LEU A 182 2.11 -18.95 -5.23
CA LEU A 182 3.48 -19.08 -5.73
C LEU A 182 4.52 -19.24 -4.63
N GLY A 183 4.17 -18.94 -3.38
CA GLY A 183 5.07 -19.03 -2.23
C GLY A 183 5.92 -17.78 -2.00
N ARG A 184 6.61 -17.74 -0.85
CA ARG A 184 7.44 -16.61 -0.43
C ARG A 184 8.76 -16.49 -1.21
N ASP A 185 9.28 -17.63 -1.68
CA ASP A 185 10.53 -17.75 -2.44
C ASP A 185 10.40 -17.33 -3.91
N TRP A 186 9.17 -17.23 -4.42
CA TRP A 186 8.94 -16.85 -5.82
C TRP A 186 9.55 -15.48 -6.14
N ARG A 187 10.10 -15.36 -7.35
CA ARG A 187 10.62 -14.11 -7.92
C ARG A 187 10.07 -13.86 -9.33
N LYS A 188 9.98 -12.59 -9.72
CA LYS A 188 9.53 -12.14 -11.04
C LYS A 188 10.31 -12.85 -12.15
N GLY A 189 9.58 -13.29 -13.19
CA GLY A 189 10.11 -14.12 -14.29
C GLY A 189 9.94 -15.63 -14.07
N GLN A 190 9.61 -16.08 -12.87
CA GLN A 190 9.23 -17.47 -12.60
C GLN A 190 7.71 -17.64 -12.74
N ASN A 191 7.24 -18.84 -13.12
CA ASN A 191 5.81 -19.19 -13.19
C ASN A 191 4.91 -18.11 -13.84
N GLU A 192 5.37 -17.55 -14.98
CA GLU A 192 4.78 -16.36 -15.59
C GLU A 192 3.28 -16.49 -15.90
N ARG A 193 2.82 -17.71 -16.22
CA ARG A 193 1.40 -17.98 -16.46
C ARG A 193 0.57 -17.73 -15.22
N GLU A 194 0.94 -18.34 -14.10
CA GLU A 194 0.21 -18.20 -12.84
C GLU A 194 0.31 -16.78 -12.29
N HIS A 195 1.46 -16.12 -12.46
CA HIS A 195 1.61 -14.71 -12.14
C HIS A 195 0.68 -13.81 -12.97
N ARG A 196 0.58 -14.04 -14.28
CA ARG A 196 -0.36 -13.35 -15.17
C ARG A 196 -1.82 -13.60 -14.76
N ASP A 197 -2.15 -14.84 -14.42
CA ASP A 197 -3.48 -15.21 -13.96
C ASP A 197 -3.86 -14.45 -12.68
N ILE A 198 -2.92 -14.28 -11.74
CA ILE A 198 -3.12 -13.47 -10.54
C ILE A 198 -3.39 -12.00 -10.89
N LEU A 199 -2.58 -11.40 -11.77
CA LEU A 199 -2.78 -10.00 -12.19
C LEU A 199 -4.13 -9.79 -12.89
N SER A 200 -4.59 -10.77 -13.68
CA SER A 200 -5.89 -10.70 -14.36
C SER A 200 -7.08 -10.54 -13.40
N LEU A 201 -6.95 -11.02 -12.15
CA LEU A 201 -7.99 -10.86 -11.13
C LEU A 201 -8.21 -9.39 -10.72
N PHE A 202 -7.19 -8.55 -10.96
CA PHE A 202 -7.16 -7.13 -10.62
C PHE A 202 -7.25 -6.21 -11.84
N ALA A 203 -7.52 -6.76 -13.03
CA ALA A 203 -7.71 -5.97 -14.24
C ALA A 203 -8.76 -4.87 -14.03
N ASP A 204 -8.57 -3.71 -14.66
CA ASP A 204 -9.45 -2.56 -14.46
C ASP A 204 -10.72 -2.67 -15.33
N THR A 205 -11.40 -3.80 -15.24
CA THR A 205 -12.69 -4.05 -15.91
C THR A 205 -13.75 -4.50 -14.91
N PRO A 206 -15.05 -4.26 -15.20
CA PRO A 206 -16.15 -4.68 -14.32
C PRO A 206 -16.25 -6.20 -14.10
N GLU A 207 -15.64 -7.01 -14.96
CA GLU A 207 -15.68 -8.47 -14.91
C GLU A 207 -14.65 -9.04 -13.93
N ALA A 208 -13.50 -8.38 -13.77
CA ALA A 208 -12.45 -8.86 -12.89
C ALA A 208 -12.88 -8.78 -11.41
N PRO A 209 -12.68 -9.85 -10.63
CA PRO A 209 -13.29 -10.01 -9.30
C PRO A 209 -12.78 -9.01 -8.27
N PHE A 210 -11.54 -8.54 -8.42
CA PHE A 210 -10.88 -7.60 -7.51
C PHE A 210 -10.57 -6.26 -8.17
N SER A 211 -11.27 -5.91 -9.26
CA SER A 211 -11.10 -4.66 -9.98
C SER A 211 -11.49 -3.43 -9.18
N ILE A 212 -11.00 -2.26 -9.61
CA ILE A 212 -11.39 -0.96 -9.04
C ILE A 212 -12.92 -0.78 -9.10
N HIS A 213 -13.58 -1.27 -10.15
CA HIS A 213 -15.03 -1.26 -10.31
C HIS A 213 -15.73 -2.05 -9.20
N LYS A 214 -15.23 -3.24 -8.87
CA LYS A 214 -15.81 -4.08 -7.80
C LYS A 214 -15.62 -3.51 -6.41
N PHE A 215 -14.45 -2.92 -6.15
CA PHE A 215 -14.21 -2.19 -4.90
C PHE A 215 -15.17 -1.00 -4.75
N VAL A 216 -15.37 -0.22 -5.81
CA VAL A 216 -16.27 0.94 -5.78
C VAL A 216 -17.74 0.52 -5.68
N GLU A 217 -18.15 -0.50 -6.42
CA GLU A 217 -19.51 -1.06 -6.38
C GLU A 217 -19.85 -1.51 -4.96
N HIS A 218 -18.98 -2.29 -4.32
CA HIS A 218 -19.19 -2.75 -2.96
C HIS A 218 -19.09 -1.61 -1.94
N GLY A 219 -18.12 -0.71 -2.11
CA GLY A 219 -17.94 0.46 -1.25
C GLY A 219 -19.20 1.33 -1.18
N ALA A 220 -19.85 1.57 -2.32
CA ALA A 220 -21.08 2.34 -2.37
C ALA A 220 -22.24 1.60 -1.67
N GLN A 221 -22.41 0.31 -1.96
CA GLN A 221 -23.53 -0.49 -1.44
C GLN A 221 -23.43 -0.76 0.07
N ALA A 222 -22.24 -1.08 0.57
CA ALA A 222 -22.06 -1.60 1.93
C ALA A 222 -21.38 -0.62 2.90
N CYS A 223 -20.59 0.33 2.38
CA CYS A 223 -19.82 1.27 3.20
C CYS A 223 -20.29 2.73 3.07
N GLY A 224 -21.25 3.02 2.19
CA GLY A 224 -21.67 4.38 1.89
C GLY A 224 -20.53 5.24 1.31
N LYS A 225 -19.58 4.61 0.61
CA LYS A 225 -18.42 5.26 -0.01
C LYS A 225 -18.58 5.30 -1.52
N TYR A 226 -18.75 6.49 -2.05
CA TYR A 226 -19.10 6.68 -3.45
C TYR A 226 -17.86 6.85 -4.35
N PRO A 227 -17.97 6.55 -5.66
CA PRO A 227 -16.91 6.81 -6.62
C PRO A 227 -16.42 8.28 -6.54
N GLY A 228 -15.10 8.48 -6.50
CA GLY A 228 -14.49 9.80 -6.32
C GLY A 228 -14.19 10.19 -4.87
N GLU A 229 -14.70 9.45 -3.88
CA GLU A 229 -14.38 9.64 -2.48
C GLU A 229 -13.16 8.83 -2.05
N TRP A 230 -12.48 9.32 -1.01
CA TRP A 230 -11.41 8.55 -0.37
C TRP A 230 -12.00 7.39 0.47
N PHE A 231 -11.49 6.20 0.21
CA PHE A 231 -11.79 5.00 1.00
C PHE A 231 -10.86 4.97 2.20
N GLY A 232 -11.41 4.75 3.40
CA GLY A 232 -10.60 4.50 4.58
C GLY A 232 -10.12 3.04 4.66
N PRO A 233 -9.15 2.74 5.54
CA PRO A 233 -8.71 1.38 5.84
C PRO A 233 -9.87 0.42 6.09
N ASN A 234 -10.81 0.75 6.99
CA ASN A 234 -11.94 -0.12 7.32
C ASN A 234 -12.84 -0.44 6.10
N ALA A 235 -13.24 0.58 5.33
CA ALA A 235 -14.04 0.36 4.11
C ALA A 235 -13.32 -0.56 3.11
N THR A 236 -12.00 -0.42 2.99
CA THR A 236 -11.16 -1.25 2.12
C THR A 236 -11.10 -2.69 2.62
N ALA A 237 -10.91 -2.92 3.93
CA ALA A 237 -10.94 -4.26 4.52
C ALA A 237 -12.28 -4.98 4.31
N ARG A 238 -13.40 -4.25 4.44
CA ARG A 238 -14.74 -4.77 4.17
C ARG A 238 -14.90 -5.17 2.70
N CYS A 239 -14.38 -4.36 1.76
CA CYS A 239 -14.36 -4.72 0.34
C CYS A 239 -13.53 -5.98 0.09
N ILE A 240 -12.31 -6.07 0.63
CA ILE A 240 -11.44 -7.26 0.48
C ILE A 240 -12.17 -8.52 0.95
N ARG A 241 -12.79 -8.47 2.14
CA ARG A 241 -13.56 -9.59 2.68
C ARG A 241 -14.72 -9.98 1.76
N ALA A 242 -15.60 -9.04 1.44
CA ALA A 242 -16.80 -9.33 0.67
C ALA A 242 -16.52 -9.80 -0.76
N LEU A 243 -15.51 -9.23 -1.43
CA LEU A 243 -15.13 -9.63 -2.79
C LEU A 243 -14.51 -11.03 -2.80
N THR A 244 -13.66 -11.34 -1.82
CA THR A 244 -13.07 -12.68 -1.68
C THR A 244 -14.11 -13.74 -1.33
N ASP A 245 -15.11 -13.40 -0.51
CA ASP A 245 -16.21 -14.31 -0.19
C ASP A 245 -17.07 -14.67 -1.41
N LYS A 246 -17.19 -13.74 -2.36
CA LYS A 246 -17.87 -13.94 -3.65
C LYS A 246 -17.02 -14.73 -4.65
N TYR A 247 -15.72 -14.48 -4.71
CA TYR A 247 -14.79 -15.13 -5.65
C TYR A 247 -13.95 -16.23 -4.98
N HIS A 248 -14.57 -17.41 -4.81
CA HIS A 248 -13.97 -18.55 -4.10
C HIS A 248 -12.73 -19.16 -4.78
N GLU A 249 -12.57 -18.97 -6.10
CA GLU A 249 -11.40 -19.43 -6.85
C GLU A 249 -10.09 -18.73 -6.44
N ALA A 250 -10.16 -17.62 -5.69
CA ALA A 250 -8.97 -17.00 -5.09
C ALA A 250 -8.18 -17.98 -4.19
N GLY A 251 -8.85 -18.98 -3.62
CA GLY A 251 -8.23 -20.00 -2.76
C GLY A 251 -7.92 -19.51 -1.34
N ILE A 252 -8.38 -18.31 -0.99
CA ILE A 252 -8.19 -17.70 0.34
C ILE A 252 -9.52 -17.27 0.95
N ARG A 253 -9.58 -17.27 2.28
CA ARG A 253 -10.63 -16.64 3.10
C ARG A 253 -10.12 -15.32 3.66
N VAL A 254 -11.02 -14.48 4.15
CA VAL A 254 -10.65 -13.21 4.79
C VAL A 254 -11.35 -13.07 6.13
N TYR A 255 -10.55 -13.00 7.18
CA TYR A 255 -10.99 -12.57 8.50
C TYR A 255 -10.74 -11.06 8.62
N ALA A 256 -11.81 -10.27 8.71
CA ALA A 256 -11.73 -8.84 8.94
C ALA A 256 -12.78 -8.40 9.96
N ARG A 257 -12.33 -7.66 10.97
CA ARG A 257 -13.12 -7.09 12.06
C ARG A 257 -13.31 -5.58 11.86
N HIS A 258 -14.29 -5.01 12.55
CA HIS A 258 -14.55 -3.57 12.49
C HIS A 258 -13.73 -2.86 13.57
N ASN A 259 -12.91 -1.90 13.16
CA ASN A 259 -12.34 -0.83 14.02
C ASN A 259 -11.43 -1.25 15.20
N ASP A 260 -10.85 -2.44 15.22
CA ASP A 260 -9.87 -2.81 16.26
C ASP A 260 -8.78 -3.76 15.75
N GLY A 261 -7.75 -3.91 16.59
CA GLY A 261 -6.68 -4.89 16.44
C GLY A 261 -6.99 -6.22 17.14
N ASP A 262 -8.26 -6.49 17.44
CA ASP A 262 -8.66 -7.66 18.22
C ASP A 262 -8.92 -8.85 17.30
N VAL A 263 -8.40 -10.01 17.69
CA VAL A 263 -8.57 -11.28 16.98
C VAL A 263 -9.20 -12.30 17.91
N TYR A 264 -10.36 -12.80 17.50
CA TYR A 264 -11.07 -13.86 18.21
C TYR A 264 -10.80 -15.21 17.57
N VAL A 265 -10.21 -16.12 18.34
CA VAL A 265 -9.77 -17.44 17.85
C VAL A 265 -10.94 -18.23 17.27
N ASP A 266 -12.08 -18.29 17.95
CA ASP A 266 -13.27 -19.00 17.49
C ASP A 266 -13.81 -18.43 16.17
N SER A 267 -13.98 -17.10 16.07
CA SER A 267 -14.45 -16.43 14.85
C SER A 267 -13.49 -16.59 13.67
N LEU A 268 -12.18 -16.58 13.92
CA LEU A 268 -11.16 -16.84 12.89
C LEU A 268 -11.21 -18.28 12.41
N ILE A 269 -11.22 -19.25 13.33
CA ILE A 269 -11.33 -20.68 12.98
C ILE A 269 -12.62 -20.95 12.22
N ALA A 270 -13.75 -20.38 12.65
CA ALA A 270 -15.02 -20.51 11.95
C ALA A 270 -14.93 -19.93 10.53
N THR A 271 -14.29 -18.78 10.35
CA THR A 271 -14.07 -18.19 9.01
C THR A 271 -13.22 -19.09 8.12
N ALA A 272 -12.19 -19.73 8.71
CA ALA A 272 -11.28 -20.61 8.00
C ALA A 272 -11.91 -21.96 7.60
N THR A 273 -12.95 -22.43 8.31
CA THR A 273 -13.61 -23.72 8.03
C THR A 273 -15.01 -23.61 7.42
N GLN A 274 -15.64 -22.42 7.39
CA GLN A 274 -17.08 -22.20 7.12
C GLN A 274 -17.67 -22.91 5.89
N LYS A 275 -16.88 -23.20 4.85
CA LYS A 275 -17.39 -23.80 3.59
C LYS A 275 -16.87 -25.21 3.33
N ASP A 276 -16.20 -25.83 4.29
CA ASP A 276 -15.63 -27.16 4.14
C ASP A 276 -16.36 -28.14 5.08
N ALA A 277 -16.95 -29.19 4.52
CA ALA A 277 -17.71 -30.17 5.30
C ALA A 277 -16.81 -31.00 6.22
N ASP A 278 -15.51 -31.06 5.92
CA ASP A 278 -14.51 -31.83 6.67
C ASP A 278 -13.75 -30.96 7.70
N ASP A 279 -14.23 -29.75 8.01
CA ASP A 279 -13.57 -28.77 8.89
C ASP A 279 -12.11 -28.45 8.47
N LYS A 280 -11.80 -28.65 7.18
CA LYS A 280 -10.48 -28.39 6.62
C LYS A 280 -10.20 -26.89 6.67
N PHE A 281 -9.04 -26.55 7.24
CA PHE A 281 -8.58 -25.17 7.32
C PHE A 281 -8.24 -24.64 5.93
N GLN A 282 -8.94 -23.61 5.49
CA GLN A 282 -8.63 -22.87 4.27
C GLN A 282 -7.68 -21.72 4.60
N PRO A 283 -6.64 -21.46 3.77
CA PRO A 283 -5.75 -20.33 3.95
C PRO A 283 -6.54 -19.03 4.14
N THR A 284 -6.25 -18.30 5.21
CA THR A 284 -7.06 -17.18 5.67
C THR A 284 -6.20 -15.94 5.85
N LEU A 285 -6.55 -14.86 5.17
CA LEU A 285 -5.99 -13.53 5.35
C LEU A 285 -6.67 -12.84 6.54
N ILE A 286 -5.91 -12.55 7.58
CA ILE A 286 -6.31 -11.64 8.66
C ILE A 286 -6.06 -10.21 8.18
N VAL A 287 -7.07 -9.35 8.21
CA VAL A 287 -6.96 -7.91 7.91
C VAL A 287 -7.43 -7.11 9.13
N LEU A 288 -6.51 -6.41 9.79
CA LEU A 288 -6.79 -5.65 11.02
C LEU A 288 -6.72 -4.15 10.73
N GLY A 289 -7.86 -3.47 10.87
CA GLY A 289 -7.96 -2.02 10.74
C GLY A 289 -7.66 -1.33 12.06
N ILE A 290 -6.47 -0.76 12.19
CA ILE A 290 -5.99 -0.18 13.45
C ILE A 290 -5.78 1.33 13.36
N ARG A 291 -5.83 1.97 14.53
CA ARG A 291 -5.44 3.37 14.71
C ARG A 291 -4.46 3.51 15.88
N LEU A 292 -3.20 3.80 15.57
CA LEU A 292 -2.09 3.82 16.55
C LEU A 292 -1.76 5.21 17.12
N GLY A 293 -2.65 6.18 16.93
CA GLY A 293 -2.48 7.55 17.40
C GLY A 293 -3.48 8.53 16.78
N ILE A 294 -3.36 9.80 17.15
CA ILE A 294 -4.25 10.87 16.66
C ILE A 294 -3.76 11.38 15.30
N GLU A 295 -2.55 11.93 15.27
CA GLU A 295 -1.92 12.50 14.06
C GLU A 295 -0.72 11.68 13.56
N LYS A 296 -0.02 11.01 14.46
CA LYS A 296 1.18 10.21 14.22
C LYS A 296 1.11 8.91 15.01
N VAL A 297 1.86 7.91 14.58
CA VAL A 297 2.02 6.67 15.34
C VAL A 297 2.66 6.98 16.71
N THR A 298 1.98 6.59 17.78
CA THR A 298 2.47 6.77 19.16
C THR A 298 3.77 5.96 19.37
N PRO A 299 4.84 6.53 19.96
CA PRO A 299 6.11 5.84 20.14
C PRO A 299 6.03 4.48 20.83
N ALA A 300 5.10 4.30 21.76
CA ALA A 300 4.88 3.04 22.46
C ALA A 300 4.54 1.85 21.53
N TYR A 301 4.06 2.11 20.32
CA TYR A 301 3.68 1.10 19.32
C TYR A 301 4.75 0.89 18.23
N HIS A 302 5.85 1.66 18.23
CA HIS A 302 6.86 1.63 17.17
C HIS A 302 7.48 0.23 17.00
N ALA A 303 7.94 -0.35 18.11
CA ALA A 303 8.53 -1.68 18.12
C ALA A 303 7.54 -2.76 17.62
N ALA A 304 6.29 -2.70 18.09
CA ALA A 304 5.28 -3.67 17.69
C ALA A 304 4.88 -3.56 16.21
N LEU A 305 4.89 -2.34 15.66
CA LEU A 305 4.59 -2.11 14.26
C LEU A 305 5.68 -2.62 13.33
N MET A 306 6.96 -2.39 13.68
CA MET A 306 8.09 -2.96 12.94
C MET A 306 8.06 -4.49 13.00
N ALA A 307 7.96 -5.07 14.20
CA ALA A 307 7.88 -6.52 14.41
C ALA A 307 6.75 -7.19 13.63
N SER A 308 5.63 -6.48 13.38
CA SER A 308 4.53 -7.01 12.56
C SER A 308 4.91 -7.29 11.09
N LEU A 309 5.90 -6.58 10.53
CA LEU A 309 6.46 -6.84 9.21
C LEU A 309 7.56 -7.91 9.22
N GLU A 310 8.12 -8.21 10.38
CA GLU A 310 9.13 -9.26 10.59
C GLU A 310 8.51 -10.66 10.73
N LEU A 311 7.20 -10.76 10.97
CA LEU A 311 6.50 -12.04 11.06
C LEU A 311 6.46 -12.77 9.70
N PRO A 312 6.75 -14.09 9.63
CA PRO A 312 6.66 -14.88 8.39
C PRO A 312 5.30 -14.84 7.70
N GLN A 313 4.22 -14.65 8.47
CA GLN A 313 2.85 -14.55 7.98
C GLN A 313 2.52 -13.16 7.42
N SER A 314 3.38 -12.16 7.60
CA SER A 314 3.11 -10.79 7.18
C SER A 314 2.93 -10.68 5.67
N VAL A 315 1.84 -10.04 5.25
CA VAL A 315 1.61 -9.65 3.85
C VAL A 315 1.64 -8.13 3.66
N GLY A 316 2.21 -7.43 4.64
CA GLY A 316 2.43 -5.99 4.59
C GLY A 316 1.31 -5.18 5.25
N ILE A 317 1.41 -3.87 5.06
CA ILE A 317 0.53 -2.88 5.67
C ILE A 317 0.00 -1.96 4.58
N ALA A 318 -1.31 -1.76 4.52
CA ALA A 318 -1.92 -0.78 3.61
C ALA A 318 -2.50 0.37 4.43
N GLY A 319 -2.03 1.60 4.23
CA GLY A 319 -2.48 2.71 5.06
C GLY A 319 -1.88 4.04 4.64
N GLY A 320 -2.25 5.10 5.34
CA GLY A 320 -1.79 6.45 5.03
C GLY A 320 -2.87 7.50 5.19
N ARG A 321 -2.50 8.75 4.94
CA ARG A 321 -3.39 9.89 5.06
C ARG A 321 -4.45 9.88 3.94
N PRO A 322 -5.57 10.60 4.11
CA PRO A 322 -6.48 10.88 3.00
C PRO A 322 -5.72 11.38 1.77
N SER A 323 -5.94 10.73 0.63
CA SER A 323 -5.25 11.01 -0.64
C SER A 323 -3.73 10.74 -0.66
N SER A 324 -3.19 10.02 0.32
CA SER A 324 -1.77 9.65 0.41
C SER A 324 -1.60 8.29 1.11
N SER A 325 -2.14 7.24 0.47
CA SER A 325 -2.03 5.85 0.94
C SER A 325 -0.83 5.16 0.30
N HIS A 326 -0.12 4.32 1.06
CA HIS A 326 1.01 3.51 0.59
C HIS A 326 0.83 2.05 1.02
N TYR A 327 1.49 1.14 0.31
CA TYR A 327 1.61 -0.27 0.70
C TYR A 327 3.01 -0.52 1.23
N PHE A 328 3.13 -0.69 2.55
CA PHE A 328 4.39 -0.96 3.23
C PHE A 328 4.67 -2.46 3.27
N LEU A 329 5.89 -2.84 2.89
CA LEU A 329 6.29 -4.24 2.74
C LEU A 329 7.47 -4.62 3.63
N GLY A 330 8.11 -3.66 4.28
CA GLY A 330 9.33 -3.90 5.03
C GLY A 330 9.83 -2.68 5.78
N HIS A 331 10.94 -2.83 6.50
CA HIS A 331 11.64 -1.73 7.15
C HIS A 331 13.14 -2.00 7.31
N GLN A 332 13.91 -0.95 7.55
CA GLN A 332 15.30 -0.97 7.96
C GLN A 332 15.51 0.14 8.99
N GLY A 333 15.90 -0.24 10.21
CA GLY A 333 15.82 0.68 11.35
C GLY A 333 14.40 1.26 11.47
N ASP A 334 14.31 2.58 11.64
CA ASP A 334 13.03 3.32 11.77
C ASP A 334 12.41 3.72 10.41
N ASN A 335 12.94 3.24 9.28
CA ASN A 335 12.45 3.60 7.95
C ASN A 335 11.68 2.44 7.32
N PHE A 336 10.44 2.68 6.92
CA PHE A 336 9.58 1.71 6.25
C PHE A 336 9.74 1.79 4.74
N PHE A 337 9.82 0.62 4.10
CA PHE A 337 9.80 0.49 2.65
C PHE A 337 8.38 0.40 2.13
N TYR A 338 8.07 1.15 1.07
CA TYR A 338 6.72 1.20 0.53
C TYR A 338 6.64 1.26 -1.00
N LEU A 339 5.52 0.76 -1.51
CA LEU A 339 5.06 0.92 -2.87
C LEU A 339 4.04 2.07 -2.93
N ASP A 340 4.29 3.01 -3.84
CA ASP A 340 3.55 4.26 -3.97
C ASP A 340 2.52 4.18 -5.11
N PRO A 341 1.20 4.20 -4.87
CA PRO A 341 0.21 4.07 -5.93
C PRO A 341 0.04 5.35 -6.78
N HIS A 342 0.65 6.49 -6.43
CA HIS A 342 0.29 7.82 -6.98
C HIS A 342 0.88 8.13 -8.37
N THR A 343 1.13 7.10 -9.17
CA THR A 343 1.54 7.23 -10.58
C THR A 343 0.40 6.71 -11.46
N THR A 344 -0.09 7.53 -12.37
CA THR A 344 -1.16 7.12 -13.29
C THR A 344 -0.59 6.36 -14.47
N ARG A 345 -1.16 5.20 -14.77
CA ARG A 345 -0.77 4.30 -15.86
C ARG A 345 -2.00 3.91 -16.70
N PRO A 346 -1.85 3.44 -17.94
CA PRO A 346 -2.97 2.86 -18.69
C PRO A 346 -3.60 1.69 -17.93
N MET A 347 -4.89 1.44 -18.15
CA MET A 347 -5.63 0.34 -17.50
C MET A 347 -4.93 -1.02 -17.62
N LEU A 348 -4.96 -1.80 -16.54
CA LEU A 348 -4.51 -3.19 -16.56
C LEU A 348 -5.52 -4.03 -17.33
N SER A 349 -5.07 -4.65 -18.42
CA SER A 349 -5.91 -5.48 -19.27
C SER A 349 -6.26 -6.84 -18.61
N PRO A 350 -7.42 -7.44 -18.93
CA PRO A 350 -7.80 -8.77 -18.43
C PRO A 350 -6.92 -9.89 -18.98
N GLN A 351 -6.15 -9.63 -20.04
CA GLN A 351 -5.09 -10.52 -20.53
C GLN A 351 -3.76 -9.74 -20.50
N PRO A 352 -3.12 -9.60 -19.32
CA PRO A 352 -1.96 -8.74 -19.16
C PRO A 352 -0.86 -9.06 -20.18
N SER A 353 -0.48 -8.03 -20.94
CA SER A 353 0.70 -8.03 -21.82
C SER A 353 2.00 -7.98 -21.00
N ALA A 354 3.15 -8.11 -21.66
CA ALA A 354 4.44 -7.97 -20.97
C ALA A 354 4.62 -6.55 -20.38
N GLU A 355 4.13 -5.52 -21.08
CA GLU A 355 4.15 -4.13 -20.61
C GLU A 355 3.22 -3.94 -19.41
N ASP A 356 2.02 -4.52 -19.45
CA ASP A 356 1.08 -4.50 -18.32
C ASP A 356 1.72 -5.11 -17.06
N ILE A 357 2.39 -6.26 -17.22
CA ILE A 357 3.08 -6.94 -16.13
C ILE A 357 4.21 -6.06 -15.59
N GLU A 358 5.07 -5.51 -16.46
CA GLU A 358 6.15 -4.61 -16.03
C GLU A 358 5.62 -3.39 -15.28
N SER A 359 4.48 -2.85 -15.74
CA SER A 359 3.76 -1.75 -15.09
C SER A 359 3.17 -2.12 -13.71
N CYS A 360 3.27 -3.37 -13.27
CA CYS A 360 2.83 -3.82 -11.95
C CYS A 360 4.01 -4.13 -11.01
N HIS A 361 5.25 -3.81 -11.39
CA HIS A 361 6.45 -4.11 -10.62
C HIS A 361 7.40 -2.91 -10.56
N THR A 362 8.29 -2.88 -9.56
CA THR A 362 9.30 -1.82 -9.44
C THR A 362 10.48 -2.26 -8.60
N ARG A 363 11.68 -1.98 -9.10
CA ARG A 363 12.93 -2.12 -8.35
C ARG A 363 13.27 -0.89 -7.50
N ARG A 364 12.52 0.22 -7.67
CA ARG A 364 12.73 1.48 -6.95
C ARG A 364 12.37 1.37 -5.46
N ILE A 365 13.36 1.58 -4.60
CA ILE A 365 13.19 1.65 -3.16
C ILE A 365 12.76 3.06 -2.74
N ARG A 366 11.70 3.13 -1.94
CA ARG A 366 11.25 4.35 -1.25
C ARG A 366 11.20 4.11 0.25
N LYS A 367 11.57 5.12 1.03
CA LYS A 367 11.61 5.08 2.49
C LYS A 367 10.68 6.11 3.09
N LEU A 368 9.94 5.75 4.14
CA LEU A 368 9.18 6.67 4.98
C LEU A 368 9.63 6.51 6.42
N SER A 369 10.00 7.61 7.09
CA SER A 369 10.30 7.56 8.52
C SER A 369 9.03 7.16 9.29
N LEU A 370 9.17 6.27 10.27
CA LEU A 370 8.10 5.86 11.19
C LEU A 370 7.39 7.07 11.83
N THR A 371 8.11 8.17 12.06
CA THR A 371 7.56 9.41 12.63
C THR A 371 6.65 10.20 11.68
N GLU A 372 6.68 9.90 10.38
CA GLU A 372 5.87 10.50 9.33
C GLU A 372 4.71 9.60 8.88
N MET A 373 4.68 8.37 9.37
CA MET A 373 3.63 7.40 9.07
C MET A 373 2.30 7.80 9.71
N ASP A 374 1.22 7.66 8.94
CA ASP A 374 -0.14 7.89 9.41
C ASP A 374 -0.54 6.81 10.43
N PRO A 375 -1.24 7.15 11.52
CA PRO A 375 -1.64 6.17 12.51
C PRO A 375 -2.75 5.22 12.05
N SER A 376 -3.45 5.47 10.94
CA SER A 376 -4.55 4.66 10.43
C SER A 376 -4.11 3.74 9.28
N MET A 377 -4.25 2.43 9.49
CA MET A 377 -3.73 1.42 8.55
C MET A 377 -4.45 0.07 8.66
N LEU A 378 -4.22 -0.78 7.67
CA LEU A 378 -4.57 -2.20 7.64
C LEU A 378 -3.29 -3.03 7.80
N LEU A 379 -3.23 -3.86 8.84
CA LEU A 379 -2.22 -4.91 8.94
C LEU A 379 -2.75 -6.19 8.26
N GLY A 380 -1.92 -6.87 7.47
CA GLY A 380 -2.27 -8.12 6.82
C GLY A 380 -1.40 -9.29 7.27
N PHE A 381 -2.03 -10.43 7.59
CA PHE A 381 -1.34 -11.69 7.88
C PHE A 381 -1.99 -12.87 7.17
N LEU A 382 -1.23 -13.64 6.39
CA LEU A 382 -1.71 -14.86 5.73
C LEU A 382 -1.43 -16.08 6.60
N ILE A 383 -2.50 -16.70 7.10
CA ILE A 383 -2.45 -17.93 7.88
C ILE A 383 -2.79 -19.11 6.98
N ARG A 384 -1.87 -20.06 6.82
CA ARG A 384 -2.02 -21.18 5.89
C ARG A 384 -2.64 -22.43 6.53
N SER A 385 -2.46 -22.59 7.83
CA SER A 385 -2.92 -23.77 8.58
C SER A 385 -3.22 -23.41 10.03
N ARG A 386 -3.79 -24.37 10.77
CA ARG A 386 -3.98 -24.23 12.23
C ARG A 386 -2.66 -24.14 12.99
N GLU A 387 -1.62 -24.82 12.50
CA GLU A 387 -0.28 -24.77 13.10
C GLU A 387 0.36 -23.39 12.88
N ASP A 388 0.28 -22.87 11.65
CA ASP A 388 0.75 -21.53 11.29
C ASP A 388 0.01 -20.44 12.09
N PHE A 389 -1.27 -20.66 12.42
CA PHE A 389 -2.02 -19.77 13.32
C PHE A 389 -1.46 -19.75 14.75
N GLU A 390 -1.14 -20.91 15.32
CA GLU A 390 -0.58 -20.96 16.68
C GLU A 390 0.84 -20.38 16.72
N ASP A 391 1.64 -20.59 15.67
CA ASP A 391 2.95 -19.95 15.52
C ASP A 391 2.83 -18.43 15.46
N TRP A 392 1.91 -17.92 14.62
CA TRP A 392 1.62 -16.49 14.56
C TRP A 392 1.15 -15.93 15.91
N ARG A 393 0.23 -16.63 16.60
CA ARG A 393 -0.28 -16.24 17.92
C ARG A 393 0.83 -16.16 18.96
N LYS A 394 1.72 -17.16 18.98
CA LYS A 394 2.88 -17.17 19.87
C LYS A 394 3.80 -15.99 19.57
N ALA A 395 4.16 -15.80 18.30
CA ALA A 395 5.03 -14.70 17.89
C ALA A 395 4.44 -13.33 18.25
N VAL A 396 3.14 -13.10 18.02
CA VAL A 396 2.44 -11.87 18.42
C VAL A 396 2.51 -11.62 19.93
N SER A 397 2.40 -12.67 20.75
CA SER A 397 2.49 -12.53 22.21
C SER A 397 3.91 -12.21 22.71
N GLU A 398 4.93 -12.50 21.90
CA GLU A 398 6.35 -12.26 22.20
C GLU A 398 6.85 -10.92 21.64
N ILE A 399 6.03 -10.19 20.88
CA ILE A 399 6.38 -8.88 20.31
C ILE A 399 6.72 -7.88 21.44
N PRO A 400 7.87 -7.20 21.38
CA PRO A 400 8.25 -6.21 22.38
C PRO A 400 7.41 -4.94 22.29
N GLY A 401 7.24 -4.27 23.43
CA GLY A 401 6.55 -2.98 23.52
C GLY A 401 5.06 -3.11 23.80
N LYS A 402 4.29 -2.06 23.48
CA LYS A 402 2.84 -2.07 23.69
C LYS A 402 2.16 -2.83 22.55
N ALA A 403 1.40 -3.86 22.91
CA ALA A 403 0.67 -4.67 21.93
C ALA A 403 -0.26 -3.81 21.06
N ILE A 404 -0.25 -4.10 19.76
CA ILE A 404 -1.15 -3.52 18.75
C ILE A 404 -2.16 -4.55 18.21
N ILE A 405 -1.99 -5.82 18.59
CA ILE A 405 -2.86 -6.94 18.26
C ILE A 405 -3.21 -7.64 19.58
N HIS A 406 -4.49 -7.87 19.82
CA HIS A 406 -4.97 -8.54 21.03
C HIS A 406 -5.71 -9.81 20.64
N ILE A 407 -5.28 -10.96 21.17
CA ILE A 407 -5.85 -12.26 20.81
C ILE A 407 -6.73 -12.76 21.95
N HIS A 408 -7.99 -13.03 21.65
CA HIS A 408 -9.01 -13.48 22.58
C HIS A 408 -9.55 -14.84 22.17
N GLN A 409 -9.91 -15.68 23.14
CA GLN A 409 -10.38 -17.04 22.84
C GLN A 409 -11.79 -17.07 22.22
N LYS A 410 -12.67 -16.19 22.71
CA LYS A 410 -14.07 -16.09 22.27
C LYS A 410 -14.51 -14.66 22.16
N GLU A 411 -15.34 -14.39 21.17
CA GLU A 411 -16.03 -13.12 21.06
C GLU A 411 -17.08 -13.00 22.18
N GLY A 412 -17.03 -11.89 22.92
CA GLY A 412 -18.02 -11.63 23.96
C GLY A 412 -19.40 -11.50 23.30
N SER A 413 -20.36 -12.32 23.72
CA SER A 413 -21.75 -12.08 23.35
C SER A 413 -22.24 -10.87 24.14
N TYR A 414 -22.08 -9.68 23.59
CA TYR A 414 -22.94 -8.58 23.99
C TYR A 414 -24.32 -9.00 23.53
N ALA A 415 -25.19 -9.40 24.47
CA ALA A 415 -26.60 -9.31 24.22
C ALA A 415 -26.81 -7.88 23.75
N THR A 416 -27.18 -7.69 22.50
CA THR A 416 -27.96 -6.52 22.10
C THR A 416 -29.22 -6.60 22.96
N GLY A 417 -29.11 -6.11 24.20
CA GLY A 417 -30.24 -5.92 25.06
C GLY A 417 -31.18 -5.03 24.27
N ASP A 418 -32.46 -5.43 24.24
CA ASP A 418 -33.53 -4.50 23.92
C ASP A 418 -33.15 -3.15 24.53
N GLU A 419 -32.96 -2.15 23.67
CA GLU A 419 -32.87 -0.77 24.11
C GLU A 419 -34.14 -0.52 24.90
N ARG A 420 -34.06 -0.63 26.23
CA ARG A 420 -35.19 -0.35 27.09
C ARG A 420 -35.50 1.12 26.85
N ALA A 421 -36.68 1.38 26.31
CA ALA A 421 -37.18 2.69 25.88
C ALA A 421 -37.31 3.75 27.02
N GLY A 422 -36.57 3.60 28.12
CA GLY A 422 -36.46 4.55 29.23
C GLY A 422 -35.03 4.97 29.56
N ALA A 423 -34.00 4.53 28.83
CA ALA A 423 -32.60 4.93 29.10
C ALA A 423 -32.27 6.39 28.70
N VAL A 424 -33.25 7.14 28.20
CA VAL A 424 -33.13 8.56 27.85
C VAL A 424 -33.59 9.50 28.97
N ASP A 425 -34.08 8.97 30.11
CA ASP A 425 -34.69 9.77 31.19
C ASP A 425 -33.86 9.80 32.49
N GLU A 426 -32.63 9.26 32.48
CA GLU A 426 -31.71 9.27 33.65
C GLU A 426 -30.40 10.04 33.36
N VAL A 427 -30.49 11.15 32.61
CA VAL A 427 -29.40 12.13 32.54
C VAL A 427 -29.86 13.37 33.31
N GLU A 428 -29.74 13.34 34.63
CA GLU A 428 -29.82 14.56 35.44
C GLU A 428 -28.62 15.44 35.07
N THR A 429 -28.90 16.56 34.39
CA THR A 429 -27.93 17.63 34.20
C THR A 429 -27.69 18.28 35.55
N LEU A 430 -26.49 18.08 36.12
CA LEU A 430 -26.00 18.90 37.23
C LEU A 430 -25.87 20.34 36.73
N ASP A 431 -26.83 21.18 37.10
CA ASP A 431 -26.80 22.61 36.94
C ASP A 431 -25.95 23.23 38.06
N ASP A 432 -24.77 23.74 37.68
CA ASP A 432 -23.95 24.60 38.52
C ASP A 432 -24.65 25.96 38.71
N THR A 433 -25.64 26.04 39.59
CA THR A 433 -26.07 27.30 40.20
C THR A 433 -25.20 27.57 41.42
N MET A 434 -24.06 28.24 41.21
CA MET A 434 -23.41 28.95 42.31
C MET A 434 -24.29 30.14 42.68
N ASP A 435 -24.89 30.06 43.87
CA ASP A 435 -25.60 31.16 44.53
C ASP A 435 -24.62 32.33 44.76
N ASP A 436 -24.74 33.36 43.93
CA ASP A 436 -24.34 34.73 44.26
C ASP A 436 -25.49 35.33 45.09
N ASP A 437 -25.44 35.18 46.42
CA ASP A 437 -26.22 36.00 47.35
C ASP A 437 -25.54 35.97 48.73
N ASP A 438 -24.66 36.94 48.98
CA ASP A 438 -24.49 37.53 50.31
C ASP A 438 -23.91 38.94 50.14
N ALA A 439 -24.82 39.91 50.05
CA ALA A 439 -24.53 41.32 50.17
C ALA A 439 -24.57 41.74 51.66
N ASP A 440 -23.51 42.44 52.06
CA ASP A 440 -23.47 43.57 52.98
C ASP A 440 -24.15 43.45 54.35
N ALA A 441 -23.29 43.37 55.39
CA ALA A 441 -23.54 44.03 56.67
C ALA A 441 -22.21 44.52 57.28
N ASP A 442 -22.01 45.83 57.20
CA ASP A 442 -21.39 46.76 58.16
C ASP A 442 -20.42 46.19 59.23
N ASN A 443 -19.18 46.69 59.31
CA ASN A 443 -18.83 47.90 60.08
C ASN A 443 -17.35 47.92 60.56
N ASP A 444 -16.85 49.15 60.73
CA ASP A 444 -15.81 49.63 61.67
C ASP A 444 -14.29 49.61 61.30
N ASP A 445 -13.83 50.82 60.95
CA ASP A 445 -12.77 51.62 61.58
C ASP A 445 -11.39 50.97 61.92
N PHE A 446 -10.33 51.43 61.23
CA PHE A 446 -9.37 52.43 61.74
C PHE A 446 -8.31 52.83 60.70
#